data_AF-A0A9W8XRQ2-F1
#
_entry.id   AF-A0A9W8XRQ2-F1
#
_cell.length_a   1.000
_cell.length_b   1.000
_cell.length_c   1.000
_cell.angle_alpha   90.00
_cell.angle_beta   90.00
_cell.angle_gamma   90.00
#
_symmetry.space_group_name_H-M   'P 1'
#
loop_
_entity.id
_entity.type
_entity.pdbx_description
1 polymer ?
#
loop_
_entity_poly.entity_id
_entity_poly.type
_entity_poly.pdbx_seq_one_letter_code
_entity_poly.pdbx_strand_id
1 'polypeptide(L)'
;MALATIPSIILSFITAPFVTSIKLWPIPPHARHSLTALRSFAANLPPTTKLTFQTLRIFPMPKHTTLYAHELRASPRKFRFANIELPKNDAWKQRQREKSLLTRAWEFVEERRFKFYVKESRAYTMKTGVPGVWEEVARGLGSGRRRRRRRKGRRWG
;
A
#
# COMPACT_ATOMS: atom_id res chain seq x y z
N MET A 1 -24.83 -7.67 -25.32
CA MET A 1 -23.45 -7.87 -24.79
C MET A 1 -22.92 -6.71 -23.93
N ALA A 2 -23.39 -5.45 -24.07
CA ALA A 2 -22.88 -4.32 -23.28
C ALA A 2 -23.32 -4.28 -21.79
N LEU A 3 -24.48 -4.87 -21.45
CA LEU A 3 -25.02 -4.86 -20.08
C LEU A 3 -24.22 -5.72 -19.07
N ALA A 4 -23.47 -6.72 -19.53
CA ALA A 4 -22.65 -7.58 -18.65
C ALA A 4 -21.25 -6.99 -18.37
N THR A 5 -20.77 -6.09 -19.22
CA THR A 5 -19.46 -5.45 -19.09
C THR A 5 -19.46 -4.39 -18.00
N ILE A 6 -20.57 -3.65 -17.84
CA ILE A 6 -20.71 -2.57 -16.85
C ILE A 6 -20.58 -3.10 -15.41
N PRO A 7 -21.28 -4.17 -14.98
CA PRO A 7 -21.10 -4.75 -13.65
C PRO A 7 -19.69 -5.26 -13.41
N SER A 8 -19.05 -5.86 -14.41
CA SER A 8 -17.68 -6.40 -14.29
C SER A 8 -16.64 -5.29 -14.09
N ILE A 9 -16.78 -4.17 -14.81
CA ILE A 9 -15.94 -2.98 -14.63
C ILE A 9 -16.17 -2.35 -13.26
N ILE A 10 -17.43 -2.21 -12.84
CA ILE A 10 -17.80 -1.66 -11.53
C ILE A 10 -17.26 -2.55 -10.40
N LEU A 11 -17.40 -3.87 -10.53
CA LEU A 11 -16.88 -4.85 -9.56
C LEU A 11 -15.35 -4.84 -9.49
N SER A 12 -14.67 -4.70 -10.63
CA SER A 12 -13.22 -4.44 -10.70
C SER A 12 -12.82 -3.25 -9.84
N PHE A 13 -13.63 -2.20 -9.91
CA PHE A 13 -13.33 -0.91 -9.33
C PHE A 13 -13.59 -0.88 -7.83
N ILE A 14 -14.70 -1.51 -7.40
CA ILE A 14 -15.10 -1.59 -5.99
C ILE A 14 -14.16 -2.52 -5.21
N THR A 15 -13.73 -3.62 -5.84
CA THR A 15 -12.78 -4.53 -5.19
C THR A 15 -11.37 -3.92 -5.20
N ALA A 16 -10.77 -3.80 -4.02
CA ALA A 16 -9.37 -3.38 -3.94
C ALA A 16 -8.50 -4.42 -4.67
N PRO A 17 -7.44 -3.97 -5.39
CA PRO A 17 -6.60 -4.88 -6.15
C PRO A 17 -5.92 -5.86 -5.19
N PHE A 18 -5.98 -7.16 -5.50
CA PHE A 18 -5.39 -8.19 -4.66
C PHE A 18 -3.86 -8.14 -4.83
N VAL A 19 -3.15 -7.90 -3.73
CA VAL A 19 -1.68 -7.89 -3.72
C VAL A 19 -1.17 -9.32 -3.69
N THR A 20 -0.40 -9.70 -4.71
CA THR A 20 0.20 -11.04 -4.82
C THR A 20 1.57 -11.13 -4.19
N SER A 21 2.42 -10.12 -4.43
CA SER A 21 3.78 -10.08 -3.89
C SER A 21 4.14 -8.68 -3.42
N ILE A 22 4.98 -8.63 -2.39
CA ILE A 22 5.49 -7.38 -1.81
C ILE A 22 7.00 -7.51 -1.74
N LYS A 23 7.70 -6.56 -2.34
CA LYS A 23 9.16 -6.50 -2.30
C LYS A 23 9.59 -5.27 -1.51
N LEU A 24 10.51 -5.47 -0.57
CA LEU A 24 11.16 -4.41 0.19
C LEU A 24 12.50 -4.07 -0.45
N TRP A 25 12.80 -2.78 -0.60
CA TRP A 25 14.07 -2.32 -1.18
C TRP A 25 14.46 -0.92 -0.68
N PRO A 26 15.72 -0.59 -0.38
CA PRO A 26 16.84 -1.51 -0.21
C PRO A 26 16.72 -2.29 1.12
N ILE A 27 17.06 -3.57 1.08
CA ILE A 27 17.25 -4.38 2.29
C ILE A 27 18.76 -4.40 2.58
N PRO A 28 19.22 -3.95 3.76
CA PRO A 28 20.64 -3.96 4.09
C PRO A 28 21.18 -5.40 4.18
N PRO A 29 22.48 -5.63 3.91
CA PRO A 29 23.05 -6.99 3.88
C PRO A 29 22.77 -7.78 5.16
N HIS A 30 22.96 -7.18 6.34
CA HIS A 30 22.72 -7.81 7.64
C HIS A 30 21.27 -8.33 7.82
N ALA A 31 20.28 -7.68 7.21
CA ALA A 31 18.88 -8.09 7.30
C ALA A 31 18.52 -9.23 6.33
N ARG A 32 19.42 -9.62 5.42
CA ARG A 32 19.21 -10.73 4.46
C ARG A 32 19.66 -12.08 5.03
N HIS A 33 20.54 -12.09 6.03
CA HIS A 33 21.18 -13.32 6.54
C HIS A 33 20.26 -14.17 7.43
N SER A 34 19.32 -13.56 8.14
CA SER A 34 18.42 -14.32 9.03
C SER A 34 17.02 -13.74 9.07
N LEU A 35 16.04 -14.60 9.33
CA LEU A 35 14.65 -14.21 9.52
C LEU A 35 14.50 -13.23 10.71
N THR A 36 15.27 -13.45 11.78
CA THR A 36 15.26 -12.58 12.95
C THR A 36 15.75 -11.17 12.61
N ALA A 37 16.84 -11.05 11.84
CA ALA A 37 17.35 -9.76 11.37
C ALA A 37 16.39 -9.09 10.38
N LEU A 38 15.71 -9.86 9.53
CA LEU A 38 14.70 -9.33 8.62
C LEU A 38 13.48 -8.78 9.39
N ARG A 39 13.04 -9.50 10.44
CA ARG A 39 11.95 -9.05 11.32
C ARG A 39 12.32 -7.80 12.10
N SER A 40 13.54 -7.71 12.63
CA SER A 40 13.99 -6.51 13.36
C SER A 40 14.11 -5.29 12.43
N PHE A 41 14.58 -5.50 11.19
CA PHE A 41 14.56 -4.47 10.15
C PHE A 41 13.13 -4.03 9.79
N ALA A 42 12.21 -4.99 9.62
CA ALA A 42 10.81 -4.69 9.31
C ALA A 42 10.10 -3.93 10.44
N ALA A 43 10.42 -4.24 11.70
CA ALA A 43 9.89 -3.52 12.87
C ALA A 43 10.38 -2.06 12.91
N ASN A 44 11.60 -1.80 12.45
CA ASN A 44 12.23 -0.49 12.41
C ASN A 44 12.40 0.04 10.98
N LEU A 45 11.36 -0.07 10.17
CA LEU A 45 11.44 0.23 8.75
C LEU A 45 11.86 1.69 8.49
N PRO A 46 12.99 1.93 7.79
CA PRO A 46 13.39 3.28 7.42
C PRO A 46 12.33 3.97 6.53
N PRO A 47 12.11 5.28 6.69
CA PRO A 47 11.12 6.01 5.87
C PRO A 47 11.46 6.00 4.38
N THR A 48 12.73 5.83 4.03
CA THR A 48 13.26 5.79 2.65
C THR A 48 13.16 4.41 2.00
N THR A 49 12.72 3.37 2.74
CA THR A 49 12.52 2.04 2.17
C THR A 49 11.37 2.08 1.17
N LYS A 50 11.63 1.62 -0.05
CA LYS A 50 10.68 1.38 -1.12
C LYS A 50 9.97 0.04 -0.91
N LEU A 51 8.65 0.07 -1.06
CA LEU A 51 7.74 -1.05 -1.06
C LEU A 51 7.15 -1.18 -2.46
N THR A 52 7.46 -2.28 -3.14
CA THR A 52 6.89 -2.61 -4.44
C THR A 52 5.78 -3.62 -4.26
N PHE A 53 4.55 -3.20 -4.55
CA PHE A 53 3.37 -4.06 -4.56
C PHE A 53 3.14 -4.59 -5.97
N GLN A 54 3.05 -5.90 -6.11
CA GLN A 54 2.53 -6.54 -7.32
C GLN A 54 1.06 -6.83 -7.10
N THR A 55 0.20 -6.36 -8.00
CA THR A 55 -1.24 -6.56 -7.92
C THR A 55 -1.77 -7.31 -9.13
N LEU A 56 -2.69 -8.25 -8.89
CA LEU A 56 -3.55 -8.82 -9.93
C LEU A 56 -4.79 -7.95 -10.12
N ARG A 57 -5.21 -7.81 -11.38
CA ARG A 57 -6.39 -7.04 -11.80
C ARG A 57 -7.27 -7.94 -12.68
N ILE A 58 -8.42 -7.42 -13.10
CA ILE A 58 -9.28 -8.13 -14.06
C ILE A 58 -8.54 -8.45 -15.37
N PHE A 59 -7.63 -7.57 -15.78
CA PHE A 59 -6.68 -7.91 -16.83
C PHE A 59 -5.50 -8.70 -16.23
N PRO A 60 -5.08 -9.81 -16.87
CA PRO A 60 -4.06 -10.71 -16.33
C PRO A 60 -2.65 -10.12 -16.26
N MET A 61 -2.47 -8.85 -16.63
CA MET A 61 -1.18 -8.17 -16.58
C MET A 61 -0.82 -7.79 -15.13
N PRO A 62 0.30 -8.32 -14.59
CA PRO A 62 0.75 -7.93 -13.26
C PRO A 62 1.19 -6.47 -13.28
N LYS A 63 0.62 -5.65 -12.40
CA LYS A 63 1.03 -4.25 -12.23
C LYS A 63 1.91 -4.11 -11.00
N HIS A 64 3.07 -3.46 -11.19
CA HIS A 64 4.00 -3.14 -10.11
C HIS A 64 3.82 -1.68 -9.69
N THR A 65 3.61 -1.46 -8.39
CA THR A 65 3.53 -0.11 -7.81
C THR A 65 4.59 0.04 -6.73
N THR A 66 5.58 0.89 -6.98
CA THR A 66 6.68 1.16 -6.04
C THR A 66 6.43 2.48 -5.31
N LEU A 67 6.43 2.44 -3.99
CA LEU A 67 6.11 3.57 -3.12
C LEU A 67 7.07 3.61 -1.93
N TYR A 68 7.33 4.78 -1.36
CA TYR A 68 8.15 4.85 -0.14
C TYR A 68 7.34 4.53 1.11
N ALA A 69 8.00 3.94 2.11
CA ALA A 69 7.39 3.59 3.39
C ALA A 69 6.76 4.80 4.10
N HIS A 70 7.39 5.98 4.02
CA HIS A 70 6.84 7.20 4.60
C HIS A 70 5.59 7.74 3.88
N GLU A 71 5.40 7.38 2.62
CA GLU A 71 4.22 7.74 1.85
C GLU A 71 3.05 6.82 2.17
N LEU A 72 3.31 5.59 2.60
CA LEU A 72 2.26 4.62 2.91
C LEU A 72 1.68 4.85 4.30
N ARG A 73 0.38 4.59 4.44
CA ARG A 73 -0.33 4.69 5.71
C ARG A 73 -1.20 3.46 5.93
N ALA A 74 -1.18 2.91 7.15
CA ALA A 74 -2.14 1.89 7.55
C ALA A 74 -3.56 2.50 7.68
N SER A 75 -4.55 1.89 7.04
CA SER A 75 -5.95 2.33 7.09
C SER A 75 -6.73 1.58 8.16
N PRO A 76 -7.56 2.26 8.98
CA PRO A 76 -8.38 1.58 9.96
C PRO A 76 -9.44 0.70 9.29
N ARG A 77 -9.44 -0.59 9.66
CA ARG A 77 -10.28 -1.71 9.18
C ARG A 77 -11.80 -1.52 9.24
N LYS A 78 -12.33 -0.43 9.81
CA LYS A 78 -13.74 -0.40 10.25
C LYS A 78 -14.77 -0.68 9.14
N PHE A 79 -14.49 -0.35 7.85
CA PHE A 79 -15.41 -0.61 6.73
C PHE A 79 -14.71 -0.69 5.34
N ARG A 80 -13.46 -1.18 5.23
CA ARG A 80 -12.71 -1.09 3.95
C ARG A 80 -12.04 -2.39 3.52
N PHE A 81 -12.14 -2.69 2.24
CA PHE A 81 -11.35 -3.69 1.50
C PHE A 81 -9.86 -3.30 1.36
N ALA A 82 -9.28 -2.44 2.20
CA ALA A 82 -7.89 -2.00 2.05
C ALA A 82 -7.21 -1.81 3.41
N ASN A 83 -6.03 -2.40 3.57
CA ASN A 83 -5.25 -2.33 4.81
C ASN A 83 -4.16 -1.24 4.72
N ILE A 84 -3.75 -0.86 3.50
CA ILE A 84 -2.77 0.20 3.23
C ILE A 84 -3.34 1.22 2.26
N GLU A 85 -3.13 2.49 2.56
CA GLU A 85 -3.55 3.61 1.74
C GLU A 85 -2.39 4.59 1.52
N LEU A 86 -2.31 5.13 0.31
CA LEU A 86 -1.53 6.32 0.03
C LEU A 86 -2.39 7.52 0.46
N PRO A 87 -2.00 8.27 1.51
CA PRO A 87 -2.70 9.45 1.93
C PRO A 87 -2.61 10.50 0.81
N LYS A 88 -3.78 10.88 0.29
CA LYS A 88 -3.94 11.99 -0.64
C LYS A 88 -3.56 13.30 0.07
N ASN A 89 -2.28 13.66 0.00
CA ASN A 89 -1.75 14.88 0.62
C ASN A 89 -2.27 16.13 -0.11
N ASP A 90 -2.15 17.31 0.49
CA ASP A 90 -2.68 18.55 -0.15
C ASP A 90 -1.96 18.85 -1.48
N ALA A 91 -0.67 18.53 -1.59
CA ALA A 91 0.07 18.56 -2.85
C ALA A 91 -0.44 17.57 -3.92
N TRP A 92 -1.09 16.47 -3.52
CA TRP A 92 -1.78 15.58 -4.47
C TRP A 92 -3.07 16.21 -4.96
N LYS A 93 -3.83 16.87 -4.08
CA LYS A 93 -5.06 17.58 -4.47
C LYS A 93 -4.75 18.74 -5.42
N GLN A 94 -3.68 19.49 -5.16
CA GLN A 94 -3.21 20.58 -6.04
C GLN A 94 -2.91 20.06 -7.45
N ARG A 95 -2.07 19.02 -7.54
CA ARG A 95 -1.73 18.37 -8.83
C ARG A 95 -2.92 17.75 -9.55
N GLN A 96 -3.98 17.37 -8.84
CA GLN A 96 -5.19 16.88 -9.48
C GLN A 96 -6.04 18.04 -10.02
N ARG A 97 -6.11 19.17 -9.30
CA ARG A 97 -6.81 20.38 -9.74
C ARG A 97 -6.25 20.95 -11.04
N GLU A 98 -4.93 20.89 -11.21
CA GLU A 98 -4.21 21.37 -12.40
C GLU A 98 -4.37 20.48 -13.65
N LYS A 99 -4.91 19.25 -13.51
CA LYS A 99 -5.03 18.31 -14.64
C LYS A 99 -6.34 18.49 -15.41
N SER A 100 -6.22 18.43 -16.74
CA SER A 100 -7.35 18.36 -17.68
C SER A 100 -8.23 17.12 -17.42
N LEU A 101 -9.51 17.22 -17.76
CA LEU A 101 -10.49 16.13 -17.63
C LEU A 101 -10.05 14.88 -18.40
N LEU A 102 -9.43 15.03 -19.57
CA LEU A 102 -8.88 13.92 -20.35
C LEU A 102 -7.72 13.23 -19.62
N THR A 103 -6.79 13.99 -19.05
CA THR A 103 -5.68 13.44 -18.26
C THR A 103 -6.19 12.73 -17.00
N ARG A 104 -7.25 13.26 -16.36
CA ARG A 104 -7.91 12.59 -15.23
C ARG A 104 -8.57 11.29 -15.65
N ALA A 105 -9.27 11.27 -16.79
CA ALA A 105 -9.85 10.06 -17.36
C ALA A 105 -8.75 9.03 -17.71
N TRP A 106 -7.61 9.49 -18.23
CA TRP A 106 -6.48 8.61 -18.54
C TRP A 106 -5.79 8.06 -17.30
N GLU A 107 -5.56 8.87 -16.25
CA GLU A 107 -5.06 8.36 -14.96
C GLU A 107 -6.05 7.42 -14.26
N PHE A 108 -7.35 7.64 -14.51
CA PHE A 108 -8.43 6.77 -14.04
C PHE A 108 -8.38 5.42 -14.75
N VAL A 109 -8.22 5.40 -16.08
CA VAL A 109 -8.01 4.18 -16.89
C VAL A 109 -6.68 3.50 -16.55
N GLU A 110 -5.62 4.28 -16.34
CA GLU A 110 -4.32 3.79 -15.90
C GLU A 110 -4.37 3.26 -14.44
N GLU A 111 -5.47 3.54 -13.72
CA GLU A 111 -5.80 2.97 -12.42
C GLU A 111 -4.59 3.01 -11.46
N ARG A 112 -4.04 4.20 -11.23
CA ARG A 112 -3.06 4.41 -10.15
C ARG A 112 -3.80 4.30 -8.81
N ARG A 113 -4.14 3.07 -8.40
CA ARG A 113 -4.91 2.81 -7.19
C ARG A 113 -4.09 3.17 -5.97
N PHE A 114 -4.69 3.97 -5.07
CA PHE A 114 -4.06 4.48 -3.85
C PHE A 114 -4.43 3.65 -2.62
N LYS A 115 -5.04 2.48 -2.81
CA LYS A 115 -5.52 1.60 -1.74
C LYS A 115 -5.12 0.18 -2.09
N PHE A 116 -4.48 -0.50 -1.15
CA PHE A 116 -3.99 -1.87 -1.33
C PHE A 116 -4.59 -2.76 -0.25
N TYR A 117 -5.09 -3.92 -0.68
CA TYR A 117 -5.47 -4.99 0.20
C TYR A 117 -4.34 -6.00 0.29
N VAL A 118 -3.74 -6.11 1.48
CA VAL A 118 -2.78 -7.15 1.78
C VAL A 118 -3.39 -8.06 2.84
N LYS A 119 -3.55 -9.34 2.51
CA LYS A 119 -4.13 -10.31 3.44
C LYS A 119 -3.15 -10.54 4.60
N GLU A 120 -3.55 -10.15 5.79
CA GLU A 120 -2.76 -10.33 7.01
C GLU A 120 -3.03 -11.73 7.57
N SER A 121 -2.17 -12.70 7.27
CA SER A 121 -2.06 -13.90 8.10
C SER A 121 -0.71 -14.58 7.94
N ARG A 122 -0.18 -15.09 9.06
CA ARG A 122 1.06 -15.88 9.10
C ARG A 122 1.06 -17.00 8.06
N ALA A 123 -0.10 -17.60 7.77
CA ALA A 123 -0.26 -18.70 6.81
C ALA A 123 0.18 -18.35 5.38
N TYR A 124 0.03 -17.10 4.92
CA TYR A 124 0.51 -16.68 3.60
C TYR A 124 2.00 -16.39 3.61
N THR A 125 2.48 -15.80 4.71
CA THR A 125 3.89 -15.47 4.86
C THR A 125 4.77 -16.72 5.06
N MET A 126 4.18 -17.83 5.57
CA MET A 126 4.79 -19.16 5.61
C MET A 126 5.16 -19.66 4.21
N LYS A 127 4.28 -19.49 3.21
CA LYS A 127 4.56 -19.90 1.82
C LYS A 127 5.71 -19.13 1.18
N THR A 128 5.96 -17.90 1.65
CA THR A 128 7.06 -17.03 1.16
C THR A 128 8.36 -17.18 1.95
N GLY A 129 8.41 -18.04 2.98
CA GLY A 129 9.61 -18.26 3.79
C GLY A 129 9.99 -17.12 4.75
N VAL A 130 9.15 -16.09 4.89
CA VAL A 130 9.44 -14.90 5.72
C VAL A 130 8.37 -14.61 6.79
N PRO A 131 7.95 -15.62 7.59
CA PRO A 131 6.77 -15.49 8.43
C PRO A 131 6.85 -14.31 9.40
N GLY A 132 5.77 -13.55 9.56
CA GLY A 132 5.71 -12.45 10.53
C GLY A 132 6.33 -11.12 10.08
N VAL A 133 7.07 -11.09 8.97
CA VAL A 133 7.76 -9.87 8.50
C VAL A 133 6.76 -8.79 8.08
N TRP A 134 5.69 -9.19 7.40
CA TRP A 134 4.66 -8.26 6.93
C TRP A 134 3.92 -7.59 8.09
N GLU A 135 3.64 -8.35 9.15
CA GLU A 135 2.97 -7.86 10.34
C GLU A 135 3.80 -6.78 11.05
N GLU A 136 5.13 -6.92 11.07
CA GLU A 136 6.05 -5.90 11.58
C GLU A 136 6.05 -4.64 10.70
N VAL A 137 6.08 -4.80 9.36
CA VAL A 137 5.95 -3.68 8.42
C VAL A 137 4.64 -2.93 8.63
N ALA A 138 3.51 -3.65 8.68
CA ALA A 138 2.19 -3.05 8.87
C ALA A 138 2.08 -2.34 10.22
N ARG A 139 2.68 -2.90 11.28
CA ARG A 139 2.79 -2.27 12.60
C ARG A 139 3.62 -0.98 12.56
N GLY A 140 4.75 -0.99 11.84
CA GLY A 140 5.58 0.20 11.63
C GLY A 140 4.81 1.34 10.96
N LEU A 141 4.09 1.02 9.88
CA LEU A 141 3.23 1.97 9.16
C LEU A 141 2.08 2.53 10.03
N GLY A 142 1.51 1.71 10.92
CA GLY A 142 0.48 2.11 11.87
C GLY A 142 1.00 3.00 13.01
N SER A 143 2.21 2.74 13.49
CA SER A 143 2.81 3.43 14.65
C SER A 143 3.17 4.89 14.33
N GLY A 144 3.64 5.17 13.10
CA GLY A 144 3.90 6.54 12.63
C GLY A 144 2.67 7.47 12.71
N ARG A 145 1.45 6.91 12.55
CA ARG A 145 0.18 7.65 12.68
C ARG A 145 0.01 8.26 14.07
N ARG A 146 0.32 7.51 15.14
CA ARG A 146 0.16 7.96 16.53
C ARG A 146 1.15 9.08 16.86
N ARG A 147 2.42 8.94 16.45
CA ARG A 147 3.45 9.97 16.67
C ARG A 147 3.12 11.30 15.98
N ARG A 148 2.65 11.28 14.71
CA ARG A 148 2.32 12.49 13.96
C ARG A 148 1.07 13.21 14.50
N ARG A 149 0.07 12.46 14.99
CA ARG A 149 -1.12 13.04 15.68
C ARG A 149 -0.75 13.71 17.00
N ARG A 150 0.09 13.08 17.84
CA ARG A 150 0.55 13.68 19.10
C ARG A 150 1.31 15.00 18.90
N ARG A 151 2.15 15.08 17.86
CA ARG A 151 2.88 16.31 17.52
C ARG A 151 1.96 17.45 17.05
N LYS A 152 0.90 17.14 16.28
CA LYS A 152 -0.10 18.14 15.89
C LYS A 152 -0.95 18.61 17.08
N GLY A 153 -1.31 17.73 18.02
CA GLY A 153 -2.10 18.11 19.21
C GLY A 153 -1.37 19.02 20.20
N ARG A 154 -0.03 18.94 20.29
CA ARG A 154 0.78 19.79 21.18
C ARG A 154 1.12 21.18 20.60
N ARG A 155 0.76 21.46 19.36
CA ARG A 155 1.05 22.74 18.69
C ARG A 155 -0.15 23.71 18.72
N TRP A 156 -1.24 23.29 19.35
CA TRP A 156 -2.53 23.99 19.45
C TRP A 156 -3.15 23.84 20.86
N GLY A 157 -2.30 23.63 21.86
CA GLY A 157 -2.67 23.56 23.27
C GLY A 157 -1.72 24.41 24.08
#